data_AF-A0A2I4F3Z9-F1
#
_entry.id   AF-A0A2I4F3Z9-F1
#
_cell.length_a   1.000
_cell.length_b   1.000
_cell.length_c   1.000
_cell.angle_alpha   90.00
_cell.angle_beta   90.00
_cell.angle_gamma   90.00
#
_symmetry.space_group_name_H-M   'P 1'
#
loop_
_entity.id
_entity.type
_entity.pdbx_description
1 polymer ?
#
loop_
_entity_poly.entity_id
_entity_poly.type
_entity_poly.pdbx_seq_one_letter_code
_entity_poly.pdbx_strand_id
1 'polypeptide(L)'
;MVITWLQNAMSLEIKNSVVYVDTAHNLWLELEQRFAQNNGPRIYELKQSINSLVQGDDYVSLYFSRLKGLLDELLNFEVISSCTCGAMKNVLENQQRDWTMKFLMGLHDSCTNIKAQIILIKPISSLSEVYALVQQEEKQKQLSNPLNLHDTLALAAKSTFFSNRDNPKPYGPPRREKSFCSHCKIPGHSL
;
A
#
# COMPACT_ATOMS: atom_id res chain seq x y z
N MET A 1 48.42 -20.36 -10.08
CA MET A 1 48.62 -19.26 -9.12
C MET A 1 47.39 -18.35 -9.14
N VAL A 2 46.83 -18.02 -7.97
CA VAL A 2 45.59 -17.23 -7.85
C VAL A 2 45.75 -15.80 -8.40
N ILE A 3 46.94 -15.21 -8.25
CA ILE A 3 47.22 -13.84 -8.70
C ILE A 3 47.12 -13.67 -10.22
N THR A 4 47.61 -14.65 -10.99
CA THR A 4 47.54 -14.65 -12.46
C THR A 4 46.10 -14.81 -12.95
N TRP A 5 45.26 -15.54 -12.21
CA TRP A 5 43.84 -15.68 -12.51
C TRP A 5 43.10 -14.35 -12.30
N LEU A 6 43.33 -13.68 -11.17
CA LEU A 6 42.81 -12.34 -10.90
C LEU A 6 43.26 -11.33 -11.95
N GLN A 7 44.56 -11.31 -12.28
CA GLN A 7 45.13 -10.43 -13.31
C GLN A 7 44.52 -10.63 -14.70
N ASN A 8 44.07 -11.84 -15.02
CA ASN A 8 43.44 -12.13 -16.31
C ASN A 8 41.92 -11.90 -16.31
N ALA A 9 41.29 -11.78 -15.14
CA ALA A 9 39.87 -11.44 -15.00
C ALA A 9 39.62 -9.92 -15.07
N MET A 10 40.67 -9.09 -14.99
CA MET A 10 40.58 -7.63 -14.99
C MET A 10 40.77 -7.03 -16.39
N SER A 11 40.23 -5.83 -16.60
CA SER A 11 40.54 -5.03 -17.78
C SER A 11 42.03 -4.66 -17.81
N LEU A 12 42.57 -4.45 -19.01
CA LEU A 12 44.00 -4.16 -19.20
C LEU A 12 44.46 -2.92 -18.42
N GLU A 13 43.60 -1.90 -18.33
CA GLU A 13 43.84 -0.66 -17.58
C GLU A 13 44.03 -0.93 -16.08
N ILE A 14 43.13 -1.72 -15.49
CA ILE A 14 43.18 -2.07 -14.06
C ILE A 14 44.38 -2.98 -13.80
N LYS A 15 44.60 -3.99 -14.65
CA LYS A 15 45.74 -4.91 -14.57
C LYS A 15 47.08 -4.17 -14.56
N ASN A 16 47.28 -3.22 -15.47
CA ASN A 16 48.52 -2.44 -15.54
C ASN A 16 48.78 -1.63 -14.28
N SER A 17 47.73 -1.21 -13.58
CA SER A 17 47.82 -0.43 -12.35
C SER A 17 48.22 -1.25 -11.10
N VAL A 18 48.17 -2.59 -11.19
CA VAL A 18 48.42 -3.54 -10.08
C VAL A 18 49.43 -4.65 -10.47
N VAL A 19 50.17 -4.46 -11.57
CA VAL A 19 51.09 -5.47 -12.15
C VAL A 19 52.24 -5.84 -11.20
N TYR A 20 52.65 -4.91 -10.32
CA TYR A 20 53.78 -5.08 -9.40
C TYR A 20 53.38 -5.65 -8.04
N VAL A 21 52.12 -6.05 -7.84
CA VAL A 21 51.69 -6.62 -6.58
C VAL A 21 52.09 -8.09 -6.51
N ASP A 22 52.83 -8.47 -5.47
CA ASP A 22 53.46 -9.79 -5.37
C ASP A 22 52.52 -10.91 -4.89
N THR A 23 51.44 -10.56 -4.18
CA THR A 23 50.51 -11.55 -3.59
C THR A 23 49.07 -11.32 -4.03
N ALA A 24 48.33 -12.41 -4.20
CA ALA A 24 46.89 -12.33 -4.50
C ALA A 24 46.11 -11.59 -3.40
N HIS A 25 46.58 -11.68 -2.14
CA HIS A 25 45.98 -10.99 -1.00
C HIS A 25 46.18 -9.46 -1.10
N ASN A 26 47.41 -9.00 -1.34
CA ASN A 26 47.68 -7.57 -1.51
C ASN A 26 46.97 -7.02 -2.76
N LEU A 27 46.88 -7.82 -3.82
CA LEU A 27 46.16 -7.45 -5.04
C LEU A 27 44.68 -7.26 -4.74
N TRP A 28 44.08 -8.18 -3.98
CA TRP A 28 42.69 -8.05 -3.54
C TRP A 28 42.48 -6.81 -2.68
N LEU A 29 43.35 -6.55 -1.71
CA LEU A 29 43.25 -5.37 -0.84
C LEU A 29 43.38 -4.05 -1.62
N GLU A 30 44.28 -3.95 -2.60
CA GLU A 30 44.38 -2.75 -3.44
C GLU A 30 43.12 -2.55 -4.30
N LEU A 31 42.57 -3.62 -4.85
CA LEU A 31 41.32 -3.57 -5.62
C LEU A 31 40.14 -3.18 -4.73
N GLU A 32 40.06 -3.75 -3.54
CA GLU A 32 39.05 -3.40 -2.54
C GLU A 32 39.20 -1.93 -2.15
N GLN A 33 40.39 -1.46 -1.80
CA GLN A 33 40.61 -0.07 -1.41
C GLN A 33 40.31 0.94 -2.54
N ARG A 34 40.62 0.59 -3.79
CA ARG A 34 40.48 1.50 -4.95
C ARG A 34 39.08 1.44 -5.59
N PHE A 35 38.44 0.27 -5.58
CA PHE A 35 37.19 0.02 -6.31
C PHE A 35 36.03 -0.48 -5.45
N ALA A 36 36.26 -0.93 -4.21
CA ALA A 36 35.16 -1.02 -3.25
C ALA A 36 34.79 0.41 -2.86
N GLN A 37 34.01 1.05 -3.72
CA GLN A 37 33.21 2.18 -3.28
C GLN A 37 32.40 1.68 -2.09
N ASN A 38 32.52 2.38 -0.95
CA ASN A 38 31.62 2.14 0.16
C ASN A 38 30.20 2.14 -0.40
N ASN A 39 29.38 1.16 -0.04
CA ASN A 39 27.98 1.11 -0.47
C ASN A 39 27.16 2.31 0.04
N GLY A 40 27.78 3.26 0.77
CA GLY A 40 27.20 4.46 1.33
C GLY A 40 26.37 5.30 0.36
N PRO A 41 26.87 5.73 -0.82
CA PRO A 41 26.07 6.49 -1.79
C PRO A 41 24.85 5.69 -2.26
N ARG A 42 25.01 4.39 -2.53
CA ARG A 42 23.88 3.55 -2.95
C ARG A 42 22.85 3.36 -1.84
N ILE A 43 23.29 3.12 -0.61
CA ILE A 43 22.42 3.06 0.58
C ILE A 43 21.68 4.38 0.77
N TYR A 44 22.37 5.51 0.58
CA TYR A 44 21.76 6.85 0.66
C TYR A 44 20.67 7.03 -0.40
N GLU A 45 20.96 6.71 -1.66
CA GLU A 45 19.99 6.75 -2.76
C GLU A 45 18.77 5.87 -2.48
N LEU A 46 18.98 4.65 -1.99
CA LEU A 46 17.91 3.72 -1.65
C LEU A 46 17.04 4.26 -0.51
N LYS A 47 17.65 4.74 0.58
CA LYS A 47 16.92 5.34 1.71
C LYS A 47 16.15 6.59 1.27
N GLN A 48 16.75 7.43 0.44
CA GLN A 48 16.07 8.60 -0.12
C GLN A 48 14.88 8.19 -0.98
N SER A 49 15.06 7.23 -1.89
CA SER A 49 14.03 6.71 -2.78
C SER A 49 12.87 6.10 -2.00
N ILE A 50 13.16 5.27 -0.99
CA ILE A 50 12.16 4.73 -0.06
C ILE A 50 11.40 5.88 0.57
N ASN A 51 12.09 6.85 1.18
CA ASN A 51 11.47 7.97 1.90
C ASN A 51 10.58 8.85 1.01
N SER A 52 10.96 9.10 -0.24
CA SER A 52 10.15 9.85 -1.20
C SER A 52 9.02 9.04 -1.84
N LEU A 53 9.03 7.71 -1.72
CA LEU A 53 8.03 6.86 -2.38
C LEU A 53 6.65 7.05 -1.77
N VAL A 54 5.70 7.42 -2.62
CA VAL A 54 4.27 7.56 -2.35
C VAL A 54 3.47 6.83 -3.44
N GLN A 55 2.27 6.37 -3.11
CA GLN A 55 1.39 5.65 -4.05
C GLN A 55 0.91 6.57 -5.19
N GLY A 56 0.52 7.81 -4.88
CA GLY A 56 -0.13 8.69 -5.86
C GLY A 56 -1.43 8.05 -6.39
N ASP A 57 -1.62 8.12 -7.70
CA ASP A 57 -2.77 7.53 -8.41
C ASP A 57 -2.52 6.06 -8.87
N ASP A 58 -1.37 5.49 -8.54
CA ASP A 58 -1.04 4.10 -8.89
C ASP A 58 -1.82 3.09 -8.02
N TYR A 59 -1.97 1.87 -8.55
CA TYR A 59 -2.54 0.75 -7.79
C TYR A 59 -1.69 0.42 -6.56
N VAL A 60 -2.35 -0.01 -5.47
CA VAL A 60 -1.68 -0.42 -4.22
C VAL A 60 -0.64 -1.52 -4.46
N SER A 61 -0.95 -2.46 -5.35
CA SER A 61 -0.05 -3.55 -5.74
C SER A 61 1.26 -3.05 -6.38
N LEU A 62 1.18 -2.07 -7.28
CA LEU A 62 2.35 -1.50 -7.95
C LEU A 62 3.23 -0.73 -6.96
N TYR A 63 2.60 0.07 -6.09
CA TYR A 63 3.29 0.78 -5.01
C TYR A 63 4.01 -0.20 -4.08
N PHE A 64 3.33 -1.26 -3.64
CA PHE A 64 3.90 -2.30 -2.79
C PHE A 64 5.11 -2.98 -3.45
N SER A 65 4.99 -3.38 -4.72
CA SER A 65 6.10 -4.01 -5.44
C SER A 65 7.32 -3.11 -5.55
N ARG A 66 7.14 -1.81 -5.84
CA ARG A 66 8.24 -0.84 -5.89
C ARG A 66 8.90 -0.66 -4.52
N LEU A 67 8.10 -0.51 -3.46
CA LEU A 67 8.62 -0.40 -2.10
C LEU A 67 9.40 -1.65 -1.70
N LYS A 68 8.83 -2.84 -1.95
CA LYS A 68 9.45 -4.11 -1.60
C LYS A 68 10.77 -4.32 -2.34
N GLY A 69 10.84 -3.96 -3.62
CA GLY A 69 12.08 -4.02 -4.41
C GLY A 69 13.19 -3.15 -3.82
N LEU A 70 12.87 -1.91 -3.42
CA LEU A 70 13.85 -1.01 -2.78
C LEU A 70 14.30 -1.52 -1.41
N LEU A 71 13.38 -2.07 -0.61
CA LEU A 71 13.70 -2.67 0.70
C LEU A 71 14.61 -3.88 0.55
N ASP A 72 14.33 -4.76 -0.42
CA ASP A 72 15.15 -5.95 -0.69
C ASP A 72 16.53 -5.57 -1.19
N GLU A 73 16.63 -4.54 -2.02
CA GLU A 73 17.93 -4.02 -2.45
C GLU A 73 18.72 -3.44 -1.26
N LEU A 74 18.06 -2.70 -0.36
CA LEU A 74 18.69 -2.14 0.84
C LEU A 74 19.21 -3.23 1.78
N LEU A 75 18.46 -4.33 1.93
CA LEU A 75 18.85 -5.48 2.76
C LEU A 75 20.12 -6.18 2.28
N ASN A 76 20.44 -6.11 0.99
CA ASN A 76 21.71 -6.65 0.48
C ASN A 76 22.93 -5.90 1.04
N PHE A 77 22.74 -4.66 1.50
CA PHE A 77 23.81 -3.83 2.06
C PHE A 77 23.79 -3.80 3.60
N GLU A 78 22.64 -4.02 4.22
CA GLU A 78 22.46 -4.01 5.68
C GLU A 78 22.39 -5.45 6.22
N VAL A 79 23.51 -6.19 6.15
CA VAL A 79 23.59 -7.56 6.66
C VAL A 79 23.45 -7.57 8.18
N ILE A 80 22.31 -8.05 8.67
CA ILE A 80 22.08 -8.29 10.10
C ILE A 80 22.70 -9.63 10.47
N SER A 81 23.78 -9.59 11.24
CA SER A 81 24.43 -10.79 11.77
C SER A 81 23.46 -11.57 12.68
N SER A 82 23.38 -12.89 12.52
CA SER A 82 22.59 -13.72 13.43
C SER A 82 23.24 -13.71 14.83
N CYS A 83 22.46 -13.38 15.86
CA CYS A 83 22.88 -13.49 17.26
C CYS A 83 22.03 -14.55 17.97
N THR A 84 22.67 -15.41 18.77
CA THR A 84 22.00 -16.35 19.67
C THR A 84 21.45 -15.69 20.94
N CYS A 85 21.77 -14.41 21.16
CA CYS A 85 21.45 -13.67 22.39
C CYS A 85 19.99 -13.18 22.50
N GLY A 86 19.12 -13.47 21.53
CA GLY A 86 17.71 -13.02 21.52
C GLY A 86 17.51 -11.51 21.28
N ALA A 87 18.53 -10.67 21.49
CA ALA A 87 18.46 -9.22 21.25
C ALA A 87 18.14 -8.86 19.79
N MET A 88 18.59 -9.69 18.84
CA MET A 88 18.30 -9.50 17.40
C MET A 88 16.82 -9.64 17.06
N LYS A 89 16.03 -10.36 17.88
CA LYS A 89 14.59 -10.48 17.66
C LYS A 89 13.89 -9.12 17.73
N ASN A 90 14.23 -8.31 18.74
CA ASN A 90 13.66 -6.97 18.89
C ASN A 90 14.10 -6.03 17.76
N VAL A 91 15.32 -6.19 17.25
CA VAL A 91 15.83 -5.41 16.10
C VAL A 91 15.02 -5.72 14.85
N LEU A 92 14.82 -7.01 14.55
CA LEU A 92 14.03 -7.44 13.40
C LEU A 92 12.56 -7.02 13.51
N GLU A 93 11.97 -7.12 14.70
CA GLU A 93 10.60 -6.66 14.96
C GLU A 93 10.45 -5.14 14.78
N ASN A 94 11.44 -4.36 15.23
CA ASN A 94 11.44 -2.91 15.01
C ASN A 94 11.62 -2.57 13.52
N GLN A 95 12.52 -3.26 12.82
CA GLN A 95 12.73 -3.07 11.38
C GLN A 95 11.45 -3.38 10.59
N GLN A 96 10.78 -4.48 10.91
CA GLN A 96 9.50 -4.83 10.28
C GLN A 96 8.44 -3.77 10.55
N ARG A 97 8.39 -3.24 11.78
CA ARG A 97 7.48 -2.15 12.14
C ARG A 97 7.76 -0.89 11.33
N ASP A 98 9.03 -0.52 11.15
CA ASP A 98 9.43 0.66 10.39
C ASP A 98 9.05 0.52 8.91
N TRP A 99 9.22 -0.67 8.32
CA TRP A 99 8.78 -0.93 6.94
C TRP A 99 7.26 -0.88 6.80
N THR A 100 6.52 -1.49 7.73
CA THR A 100 5.06 -1.41 7.75
C THR A 100 4.60 0.04 7.87
N MET A 101 5.20 0.82 8.77
CA MET A 101 4.87 2.24 8.93
C MET A 101 5.17 3.02 7.65
N LYS A 102 6.33 2.76 7.03
CA LYS A 102 6.72 3.43 5.80
C LYS A 102 5.73 3.15 4.65
N PHE A 103 5.25 1.92 4.53
CA PHE A 103 4.19 1.57 3.59
C PHE A 103 2.91 2.36 3.86
N LEU A 104 2.42 2.36 5.11
CA LEU A 104 1.19 3.08 5.48
C LEU A 104 1.29 4.60 5.26
N MET A 105 2.46 5.19 5.49
CA MET A 105 2.72 6.62 5.27
C MET A 105 2.64 7.01 3.79
N GLY A 106 3.07 6.14 2.87
CA GLY A 106 3.07 6.43 1.44
C GLY A 106 1.78 6.06 0.71
N LEU A 107 0.87 5.31 1.32
CA LEU A 107 -0.44 4.98 0.75
C LEU A 107 -1.27 6.24 0.45
N HIS A 108 -2.17 6.13 -0.53
CA HIS A 108 -3.09 7.21 -0.90
C HIS A 108 -4.08 7.56 0.23
N ASP A 109 -4.63 8.78 0.21
CA ASP A 109 -5.52 9.31 1.27
C ASP A 109 -6.89 8.63 1.32
N SER A 110 -7.30 8.00 0.22
CA SER A 110 -8.49 7.13 0.19
C SER A 110 -8.39 5.96 1.18
N CYS A 111 -7.18 5.59 1.61
CA CYS A 111 -6.92 4.51 2.56
C CYS A 111 -6.84 4.97 4.03
N THR A 112 -7.18 6.21 4.35
CA THR A 112 -7.13 6.76 5.73
C THR A 112 -7.82 5.88 6.78
N ASN A 113 -9.02 5.36 6.49
CA ASN A 113 -9.74 4.48 7.41
C ASN A 113 -8.99 3.20 7.74
N ILE A 114 -8.45 2.51 6.72
CA ILE A 114 -7.70 1.27 6.93
C ILE A 114 -6.34 1.53 7.58
N LYS A 115 -5.68 2.66 7.27
CA LYS A 115 -4.46 3.10 7.97
C LYS A 115 -4.73 3.22 9.48
N ALA A 116 -5.81 3.91 9.87
CA ALA A 116 -6.17 4.10 11.27
C ALA A 116 -6.47 2.76 11.98
N GLN A 117 -7.20 1.86 11.32
CA GLN A 117 -7.47 0.53 11.88
C GLN A 117 -6.20 -0.27 12.10
N ILE A 118 -5.31 -0.33 11.10
CA ILE A 118 -4.05 -1.08 11.19
C ILE A 118 -3.14 -0.53 12.28
N ILE A 119 -3.06 0.79 12.44
CA ILE A 119 -2.24 1.44 13.49
C ILE A 119 -2.73 1.06 14.91
N LEU A 120 -4.02 0.76 15.08
CA LEU A 120 -4.62 0.40 16.36
C LEU A 120 -4.48 -1.10 16.70
N ILE A 121 -4.11 -1.95 15.75
CA ILE A 121 -3.88 -3.39 15.98
C ILE A 121 -2.56 -3.59 16.74
N LYS A 122 -2.59 -4.34 17.85
CA LYS A 122 -1.40 -4.74 18.62
C LYS A 122 -1.27 -6.28 18.65
N PRO A 123 -0.10 -6.86 18.30
CA PRO A 123 1.10 -6.21 17.75
C PRO A 123 0.91 -5.78 16.27
N ILE A 124 1.72 -4.82 15.80
CA ILE A 124 1.71 -4.37 14.41
C ILE A 124 2.03 -5.55 13.50
N SER A 125 1.12 -5.84 12.58
CA SER A 125 1.23 -6.90 11.59
C SER A 125 2.45 -6.73 10.67
N SER A 126 2.87 -7.85 10.07
CA SER A 126 3.94 -7.86 9.08
C SER A 126 3.54 -7.03 7.85
N LEU A 127 4.53 -6.47 7.13
CA LEU A 127 4.33 -5.70 5.91
C LEU A 127 3.45 -6.45 4.88
N SER A 128 3.64 -7.77 4.75
CA SER A 128 2.85 -8.62 3.85
C SER A 128 1.39 -8.78 4.28
N GLU A 129 1.14 -8.95 5.58
CA GLU A 129 -0.23 -9.00 6.13
C GLU A 129 -0.95 -7.66 5.92
N VAL A 130 -0.25 -6.56 6.19
CA VAL A 130 -0.78 -5.21 6.01
C VAL A 130 -1.12 -4.95 4.55
N TYR A 131 -0.27 -5.36 3.62
CA TYR A 131 -0.59 -5.32 2.19
C TYR A 131 -1.85 -6.12 1.85
N ALA A 132 -1.99 -7.35 2.37
CA ALA A 132 -3.17 -8.17 2.13
C ALA A 132 -4.47 -7.51 2.63
N LEU A 133 -4.43 -6.90 3.82
CA LEU A 133 -5.55 -6.15 4.39
C LEU A 133 -5.94 -4.95 3.51
N VAL A 134 -4.95 -4.16 3.08
CA VAL A 134 -5.21 -3.00 2.21
C VAL A 134 -5.78 -3.43 0.86
N GLN A 135 -5.25 -4.52 0.29
CA GLN A 135 -5.75 -5.06 -0.98
C GLN A 135 -7.18 -5.60 -0.87
N GLN A 136 -7.55 -6.19 0.27
CA GLN A 136 -8.91 -6.64 0.54
C GLN A 136 -9.89 -5.47 0.62
N GLU A 137 -9.52 -4.41 1.34
CA GLU A 137 -10.34 -3.19 1.45
C GLU A 137 -10.54 -2.50 0.09
N GLU A 138 -9.49 -2.45 -0.75
CA GLU A 138 -9.60 -1.88 -2.10
C GLU A 138 -10.63 -2.64 -2.95
N LYS A 139 -10.62 -3.98 -2.91
CA LYS A 139 -11.63 -4.82 -3.57
C LYS A 139 -13.03 -4.62 -2.99
N GLN A 140 -13.14 -4.51 -1.66
CA GLN A 140 -14.42 -4.27 -1.01
C GLN A 140 -15.02 -2.92 -1.41
N LYS A 141 -14.19 -1.87 -1.53
CA LYS A 141 -14.62 -0.56 -2.03
C LYS A 141 -15.09 -0.64 -3.48
N GLN A 142 -14.39 -1.39 -4.35
CA GLN A 142 -14.82 -1.61 -5.72
C GLN A 142 -16.19 -2.30 -5.81
N LEU A 143 -16.44 -3.29 -4.95
CA LEU A 143 -17.73 -3.98 -4.88
C LEU A 143 -18.85 -3.12 -4.26
N SER A 144 -18.51 -2.30 -3.27
CA SER A 144 -19.46 -1.45 -2.54
C SER A 144 -19.80 -0.14 -3.27
N ASN A 145 -19.16 0.15 -4.41
CA ASN A 145 -19.43 1.31 -5.26
C ASN A 145 -20.15 0.91 -6.58
N PRO A 146 -21.42 0.43 -6.55
CA PRO A 146 -22.23 0.22 -7.75
C PRO A 146 -22.86 1.52 -8.30
N LEU A 147 -22.30 2.69 -7.97
CA LEU A 147 -22.86 4.00 -8.34
C LEU A 147 -22.15 4.56 -9.58
N ASN A 148 -22.48 3.97 -10.71
CA ASN A 148 -22.57 4.66 -12.01
C ASN A 148 -23.73 4.14 -12.87
N LEU A 149 -24.62 3.29 -12.34
CA LEU A 149 -25.78 2.76 -13.09
C LEU A 149 -27.14 3.15 -12.51
N HIS A 150 -27.23 3.56 -11.24
CA HIS A 150 -28.52 3.83 -10.59
C HIS A 150 -29.03 5.28 -10.69
N ASP A 151 -28.15 6.27 -10.94
CA ASP A 151 -28.58 7.67 -11.03
C ASP A 151 -29.34 7.99 -12.33
N THR A 152 -29.16 7.20 -13.38
CA THR A 152 -29.88 7.39 -14.66
C THR A 152 -31.35 6.96 -14.59
N LEU A 153 -31.71 6.06 -13.66
CA LEU A 153 -33.10 5.60 -13.51
C LEU A 153 -33.93 6.49 -12.58
N ALA A 154 -33.30 7.17 -11.62
CA ALA A 154 -34.01 8.05 -10.67
C ALA A 154 -34.46 9.39 -11.28
N LEU A 155 -33.79 9.88 -12.33
CA LEU A 155 -34.15 11.13 -13.00
C LEU A 155 -35.34 11.00 -13.98
N ALA A 156 -35.71 9.79 -14.40
CA ALA A 156 -36.82 9.58 -15.34
C ALA A 156 -38.21 9.62 -14.67
N ALA A 157 -38.30 9.48 -13.34
CA ALA A 157 -39.57 9.43 -12.62
C ALA A 157 -40.12 10.81 -12.20
N LYS A 158 -39.38 11.91 -12.44
CA LYS A 158 -39.67 13.23 -11.86
C LYS A 158 -40.15 14.30 -12.87
N SER A 159 -40.37 13.96 -14.13
CA SER A 159 -40.72 14.95 -15.18
C SER A 159 -42.22 15.10 -15.50
N THR A 160 -43.14 14.51 -14.74
CA THR A 160 -44.58 14.51 -15.08
C THR A 160 -45.51 15.35 -14.21
N PHE A 161 -45.04 16.36 -13.48
CA PHE A 161 -45.98 17.23 -12.73
C PHE A 161 -45.55 18.69 -12.62
N PHE A 162 -45.83 19.50 -13.65
CA PHE A 162 -46.24 20.90 -13.48
C PHE A 162 -47.19 21.33 -14.63
N SER A 163 -48.10 22.24 -14.29
CA SER A 163 -49.25 22.80 -15.05
C SER A 163 -50.56 22.02 -14.83
N ASN A 164 -51.66 22.58 -14.30
CA ASN A 164 -52.03 23.97 -14.08
C ASN A 164 -53.08 24.06 -12.95
N ARG A 165 -53.10 25.18 -12.23
CA ARG A 165 -54.18 25.56 -11.30
C ARG A 165 -55.44 25.90 -12.10
N ASP A 166 -56.60 25.41 -11.67
CA ASP A 166 -57.81 26.21 -11.42
C ASP A 166 -58.93 25.32 -10.83
N ASN A 167 -59.66 25.88 -9.86
CA ASN A 167 -60.82 25.31 -9.16
C ASN A 167 -62.02 26.20 -9.55
N PRO A 168 -63.31 25.74 -9.61
CA PRO A 168 -64.05 25.47 -8.36
C PRO A 168 -65.26 24.49 -8.41
N LYS A 169 -65.50 23.83 -7.25
CA LYS A 169 -66.81 23.58 -6.56
C LYS A 169 -67.76 22.43 -7.02
N PRO A 170 -68.73 21.99 -6.18
CA PRO A 170 -68.67 20.68 -5.50
C PRO A 170 -69.92 19.79 -5.68
N TYR A 171 -69.79 18.47 -5.53
CA TYR A 171 -70.93 17.58 -5.19
C TYR A 171 -70.45 16.35 -4.39
N GLY A 172 -71.33 15.89 -3.49
CA GLY A 172 -71.07 14.96 -2.38
C GLY A 172 -70.79 13.48 -2.70
N PRO A 173 -70.84 12.60 -1.67
CA PRO A 173 -69.88 11.51 -1.42
C PRO A 173 -70.33 10.13 -1.94
N PRO A 174 -69.50 9.06 -1.80
CA PRO A 174 -69.63 8.24 -0.60
C PRO A 174 -68.30 7.75 0.03
N ARG A 175 -68.44 7.38 1.31
CA ARG A 175 -67.45 6.83 2.23
C ARG A 175 -66.67 5.64 1.65
N ARG A 176 -65.36 5.59 1.92
CA ARG A 176 -64.61 4.33 2.06
C ARG A 176 -64.04 4.27 3.46
N GLU A 177 -64.57 3.31 4.22
CA GLU A 177 -64.18 2.99 5.59
C GLU A 177 -62.67 2.68 5.63
N LYS A 178 -61.94 3.39 6.49
CA LYS A 178 -60.56 3.02 6.81
C LYS A 178 -60.61 1.73 7.61
N SER A 179 -59.99 0.68 7.11
CA SER A 179 -59.78 -0.56 7.85
C SER A 179 -59.09 -0.27 9.20
N PHE A 180 -59.66 -0.81 10.27
CA PHE A 180 -59.22 -0.61 11.65
C PHE A 180 -58.73 -1.94 12.22
N CYS A 181 -57.47 -1.98 12.65
CA CYS A 181 -56.92 -3.14 13.34
C CYS A 181 -57.35 -3.12 14.81
N SER A 182 -58.14 -4.11 15.23
CA SER A 182 -58.64 -4.27 16.60
C SER A 182 -57.53 -4.49 17.64
N HIS A 183 -56.35 -4.93 17.21
CA HIS A 183 -55.22 -5.21 18.09
C HIS A 183 -54.32 -3.99 18.34
N CYS A 184 -54.19 -3.11 17.35
CA CYS A 184 -53.23 -2.00 17.39
C CYS A 184 -53.88 -0.62 17.52
N LYS A 185 -55.22 -0.51 17.41
CA LYS A 185 -55.99 0.75 17.49
C LYS A 185 -55.48 1.89 16.57
N ILE A 186 -54.80 1.56 15.47
CA ILE A 186 -54.30 2.51 14.47
C ILE A 186 -55.01 2.24 13.13
N PRO A 187 -55.50 3.27 12.41
CA PRO A 187 -56.11 3.09 11.09
C PRO A 187 -55.04 2.90 9.99
N GLY A 188 -55.28 2.01 9.02
CA GLY A 188 -54.45 1.92 7.80
C GLY A 188 -53.91 0.54 7.42
N HIS A 189 -54.25 -0.52 8.16
CA HIS A 189 -53.96 -1.89 7.75
C HIS A 189 -55.08 -2.83 8.25
N SER A 190 -55.38 -3.84 7.44
CA SER A 190 -56.08 -5.06 7.86
C SER A 190 -55.04 -6.17 8.04
N LEU A 191 -55.25 -7.07 8.99
CA LEU A 191 -54.47 -8.30 9.14
C LEU A 191 -54.30 -9.03 7.81
#